data_AF-A0A8J4BFY4-F1
#
_entry.id   AF-A0A8J4BFY4-F1
#
_cell.length_a   1.000
_cell.length_b   1.000
_cell.length_c   1.000
_cell.angle_alpha   90.00
_cell.angle_beta   90.00
_cell.angle_gamma   90.00
#
_symmetry.space_group_name_H-M   'P 1'
#
loop_
_entity.id
_entity.type
_entity.pdbx_description
1 polymer ?
#
loop_
_entity_poly.entity_id
_entity_poly.type
_entity_poly.pdbx_seq_one_letter_code
_entity_poly.pdbx_strand_id
1 'polypeptide(L)'
;MDQEPVPQTTRGTGASAAVKLLTWQLACLTSADKKYRTADGLEFQRVWIQGYITSINPGGNTFEITDETGPPLTVYCKISAGERVTGEYVLVIGKLGLRRSSKKDDSKGPSTAGCCRLVSF
;
A
#
# COMPACT_ATOMS: atom_id res chain seq x y z
N MET A 1 -52.18 -5.25 11.20
CA MET A 1 -51.30 -4.19 10.66
C MET A 1 -49.92 -4.65 10.99
N ASP A 2 -49.42 -5.57 10.18
CA ASP A 2 -48.22 -6.33 10.45
C ASP A 2 -47.10 -5.70 9.63
N GLN A 3 -46.20 -5.05 10.35
CA GLN A 3 -45.09 -4.30 9.78
C GLN A 3 -44.04 -5.32 9.31
N GLU A 4 -43.86 -5.45 7.99
CA GLU A 4 -42.78 -6.23 7.39
C GLU A 4 -41.42 -5.69 7.86
N PRO A 5 -40.49 -6.54 8.32
CA PRO A 5 -39.17 -6.08 8.73
C PRO A 5 -38.37 -5.62 7.51
N VAL A 6 -38.04 -4.33 7.46
CA VAL A 6 -37.12 -3.73 6.49
C VAL A 6 -35.79 -4.51 6.54
N PRO A 7 -35.24 -4.98 5.40
CA PRO A 7 -33.96 -5.66 5.39
C PRO A 7 -32.89 -4.70 5.91
N GLN A 8 -32.40 -4.99 7.12
CA GLN A 8 -31.21 -4.33 7.64
C GLN A 8 -30.04 -4.78 6.77
N THR A 9 -29.57 -3.87 5.91
CA THR A 9 -28.28 -4.01 5.24
C THR A 9 -27.23 -4.17 6.32
N THR A 10 -26.87 -5.41 6.60
CA THR A 10 -25.69 -5.74 7.38
C THR A 10 -24.54 -5.04 6.68
N ARG A 11 -24.04 -3.95 7.29
CA ARG A 11 -22.71 -3.42 6.99
C ARG A 11 -21.74 -4.50 7.41
N GLY A 12 -21.61 -5.52 6.58
CA GLY A 12 -20.56 -6.50 6.69
C GLY A 12 -19.26 -5.71 6.77
N THR A 13 -18.47 -6.01 7.79
CA THR A 13 -17.05 -5.65 7.88
C THR A 13 -16.31 -6.37 6.75
N GLY A 14 -16.72 -6.11 5.51
CA GLY A 14 -16.19 -6.75 4.31
C GLY A 14 -14.75 -6.29 4.19
N ALA A 15 -13.82 -7.22 4.31
CA ALA A 15 -12.43 -6.95 4.02
C ALA A 15 -12.36 -6.30 2.64
N SER A 16 -11.98 -5.02 2.57
CA SER A 16 -11.79 -4.29 1.32
C SER A 16 -10.88 -5.13 0.42
N ALA A 17 -11.38 -5.44 -0.78
CA ALA A 17 -10.62 -6.22 -1.76
C ALA A 17 -9.29 -5.53 -2.07
N ALA A 18 -8.24 -6.31 -2.26
CA ALA A 18 -6.95 -5.76 -2.65
C ALA A 18 -7.02 -5.31 -4.11
N VAL A 19 -6.68 -4.05 -4.37
CA VAL A 19 -6.63 -3.50 -5.74
C VAL A 19 -5.25 -3.81 -6.32
N LYS A 20 -5.22 -4.43 -7.51
CA LYS A 20 -3.97 -4.66 -8.23
C LYS A 20 -3.48 -3.34 -8.81
N LEU A 21 -2.27 -2.94 -8.44
CA LEU A 21 -1.66 -1.69 -8.90
C LEU A 21 -0.20 -1.91 -9.28
N LEU A 22 0.27 -1.08 -10.20
CA LEU A 22 1.67 -0.93 -10.55
C LEU A 22 2.37 0.03 -9.58
N THR A 23 3.70 -0.06 -9.45
CA THR A 23 4.47 0.85 -8.59
C THR A 23 4.34 2.31 -9.04
N TRP A 24 4.25 2.57 -10.35
CA TRP A 24 3.94 3.90 -10.87
C TRP A 24 2.58 4.42 -10.40
N GLN A 25 1.54 3.57 -10.46
CA GLN A 25 0.20 3.95 -10.03
C GLN A 25 0.15 4.28 -8.54
N LEU A 26 0.95 3.57 -7.72
CA LEU A 26 1.14 3.93 -6.31
C LEU A 26 1.79 5.30 -6.13
N ALA A 27 2.81 5.63 -6.92
CA ALA A 27 3.49 6.91 -6.84
C ALA A 27 2.57 8.08 -7.20
N CYS A 28 1.55 7.84 -8.03
CA CYS A 28 0.55 8.83 -8.42
C CYS A 28 -0.65 8.93 -7.46
N LEU A 29 -0.71 8.14 -6.39
CA LEU A 29 -1.86 8.19 -5.47
C LEU A 29 -1.93 9.52 -4.76
N THR A 30 -3.16 10.02 -4.64
CA THR A 30 -3.44 11.16 -3.77
C THR A 30 -3.83 10.65 -2.39
N SER A 31 -3.28 11.27 -1.35
CA SER A 31 -3.68 10.98 0.03
C SER A 31 -4.61 12.07 0.53
N ALA A 32 -5.88 11.73 0.78
CA ALA A 32 -6.86 12.59 1.42
C ALA A 32 -7.49 11.83 2.60
N ASP A 33 -7.63 12.49 3.75
CA ASP A 33 -8.34 11.93 4.91
C ASP A 33 -7.88 10.53 5.37
N LYS A 34 -6.57 10.26 5.27
CA LYS A 34 -5.95 8.94 5.60
C LYS A 34 -6.42 7.79 4.71
N LYS A 35 -7.08 8.07 3.60
CA LYS A 35 -7.47 7.12 2.56
C LYS A 35 -6.64 7.36 1.31
N TYR A 36 -6.37 6.28 0.57
CA TYR A 36 -5.74 6.38 -0.74
C TYR A 36 -6.81 6.39 -1.80
N ARG A 37 -6.64 7.28 -2.77
CA ARG A 37 -7.48 7.37 -3.96
C ARG A 37 -6.63 7.32 -5.21
N THR A 38 -7.05 6.51 -6.16
CA THR A 38 -6.55 6.59 -7.55
C THR A 38 -7.02 7.90 -8.20
N ALA A 39 -6.48 8.23 -9.38
CA ALA A 39 -6.83 9.46 -10.11
C ALA A 39 -8.32 9.53 -10.51
N ASP A 40 -8.96 8.39 -10.75
CA ASP A 40 -10.40 8.24 -11.03
C ASP A 40 -11.26 8.23 -9.76
N GLY A 41 -10.66 8.36 -8.58
CA GLY A 41 -11.38 8.51 -7.30
C GLY A 41 -11.71 7.21 -6.58
N LEU A 42 -11.20 6.05 -7.02
CA LEU A 42 -11.40 4.78 -6.34
C LEU A 42 -10.72 4.80 -4.97
N GLU A 43 -11.51 4.66 -3.90
CA GLU A 43 -11.01 4.48 -2.54
C GLU A 43 -10.66 3.01 -2.26
N PHE A 44 -9.46 2.77 -1.75
CA PHE A 44 -9.04 1.43 -1.34
C PHE A 44 -8.11 1.48 -0.13
N GLN A 45 -8.01 0.35 0.57
CA GLN A 45 -7.16 0.21 1.75
C GLN A 45 -6.07 -0.84 1.57
N ARG A 46 -6.29 -1.81 0.68
CA ARG A 46 -5.37 -2.91 0.41
C ARG A 46 -4.94 -2.86 -1.05
N VAL A 47 -3.69 -3.22 -1.27
CA VAL A 47 -3.13 -3.34 -2.62
C VAL A 47 -2.53 -4.70 -2.82
N TRP A 48 -2.50 -5.09 -4.09
CA TRP A 48 -1.85 -6.27 -4.62
C TRP A 48 -0.78 -5.80 -5.60
N ILE A 49 0.49 -6.14 -5.34
CA ILE A 49 1.61 -5.77 -6.22
C ILE A 49 2.45 -7.01 -6.51
N GLN A 50 2.99 -7.08 -7.72
CA GLN A 50 3.90 -8.14 -8.14
C GLN A 50 5.18 -7.50 -8.68
N GLY A 51 6.32 -8.09 -8.41
CA GLY A 51 7.60 -7.55 -8.85
C GLY A 51 8.80 -8.32 -8.33
N TYR A 52 10.00 -7.90 -8.71
CA TYR A 52 11.25 -8.48 -8.27
C TYR A 52 11.75 -7.81 -7.00
N ILE A 53 12.30 -8.59 -6.07
CA ILE A 53 13.01 -8.06 -4.90
C ILE A 53 14.31 -7.40 -5.37
N THR A 54 14.47 -6.11 -5.12
CA THR A 54 15.68 -5.36 -5.51
C THR A 54 16.65 -5.16 -4.36
N SER A 55 16.14 -5.12 -3.13
CA SER A 55 16.96 -4.96 -1.93
C SER A 55 16.30 -5.61 -0.72
N ILE A 56 17.11 -6.13 0.18
CA ILE A 56 16.67 -6.71 1.46
C ILE A 56 17.43 -5.98 2.55
N ASN A 57 16.70 -5.44 3.53
CA ASN A 57 17.34 -4.77 4.65
C ASN A 57 17.79 -5.81 5.68
N PRO A 58 19.10 -5.97 5.96
CA PRO A 58 19.62 -7.06 6.80
C PRO A 58 19.21 -6.97 8.28
N GLY A 59 18.57 -5.87 8.71
CA GLY A 59 18.16 -5.63 10.10
C GLY A 59 16.66 -5.71 10.37
N GLY A 60 15.82 -6.09 9.42
CA GLY A 60 14.39 -6.11 9.69
C GLY A 60 13.55 -6.62 8.54
N ASN A 61 12.28 -6.89 8.85
CA ASN A 61 11.26 -7.45 7.96
C ASN A 61 10.88 -6.54 6.77
N THR A 62 11.83 -5.80 6.19
CA THR A 62 11.63 -4.80 5.15
C THR A 62 12.47 -5.11 3.93
N PHE A 63 11.87 -5.08 2.76
CA PHE A 63 12.52 -5.30 1.47
C PHE A 63 11.90 -4.38 0.43
N GLU A 64 12.58 -4.17 -0.68
CA GLU A 64 12.06 -3.37 -1.79
C GLU A 64 11.67 -4.27 -2.95
N ILE A 65 10.56 -3.94 -3.60
CA ILE A 65 10.09 -4.59 -4.82
C ILE A 65 9.98 -3.58 -5.95
N THR A 66 10.27 -4.01 -7.18
CA THR A 66 10.03 -3.22 -8.38
C THR A 66 9.27 -4.03 -9.42
N ASP A 67 8.36 -3.39 -10.13
CA ASP A 67 7.77 -3.88 -11.37
C ASP A 67 8.30 -3.12 -12.60
N GLU A 68 9.37 -2.34 -12.41
CA GLU A 68 10.05 -1.51 -13.43
C GLU A 68 9.22 -0.36 -14.00
N THR A 69 7.96 -0.20 -13.60
CA THR A 69 7.09 0.87 -14.10
C THR A 69 7.30 2.19 -13.38
N GLY A 70 7.83 2.15 -12.16
CA GLY A 70 7.99 3.29 -11.28
C GLY A 70 9.06 3.09 -10.21
N PRO A 71 9.12 3.96 -9.20
CA PRO A 71 10.10 3.83 -8.12
C PRO A 71 9.87 2.54 -7.32
N PRO A 72 10.94 1.88 -6.81
CA PRO A 72 10.80 0.71 -5.96
C PRO A 72 9.90 0.97 -4.75
N LEU A 73 9.06 -0.01 -4.44
CA LEU A 73 8.16 0.02 -3.29
C LEU A 73 8.82 -0.65 -2.09
N THR A 74 8.94 0.07 -0.99
CA THR A 74 9.33 -0.52 0.30
C THR A 74 8.17 -1.33 0.90
N VAL A 75 8.38 -2.62 1.11
CA VAL A 75 7.45 -3.53 1.77
C VAL A 75 7.94 -3.81 3.18
N TYR A 76 7.05 -3.66 4.16
CA TYR A 76 7.25 -4.03 5.56
C TYR A 76 6.36 -5.24 5.91
N CYS A 77 6.96 -6.34 6.34
CA CYS A 77 6.27 -7.51 6.86
C CYS A 77 6.20 -7.42 8.39
N LYS A 78 5.01 -7.58 8.97
CA LYS A 78 4.88 -7.58 10.43
C LYS A 78 5.41 -8.86 11.06
N ILE A 79 5.26 -9.97 10.36
CA ILE A 79 5.75 -11.30 10.74
C ILE A 79 7.02 -11.61 9.95
N SER A 80 7.88 -12.49 10.47
CA SER A 80 9.03 -12.98 9.72
C SER A 80 8.59 -13.45 8.35
N ALA A 81 9.27 -12.87 7.39
CA ALA A 81 9.14 -12.97 5.97
C ALA A 81 9.32 -14.35 5.34
N GLY A 82 9.88 -15.29 6.10
CA GLY A 82 10.73 -16.33 5.54
C GLY A 82 12.06 -15.78 5.03
N GLU A 83 12.91 -16.68 4.54
CA GLU A 83 14.12 -16.29 3.82
C GLU A 83 13.72 -15.71 2.46
N ARG A 84 14.37 -14.61 2.06
CA ARG A 84 14.10 -13.91 0.80
C ARG A 84 15.41 -13.68 0.09
N VAL A 85 15.37 -13.66 -1.24
CA VAL A 85 16.56 -13.45 -2.06
C VAL A 85 16.34 -12.31 -3.03
N THR A 86 17.34 -11.45 -3.19
CA THR A 86 17.33 -10.43 -4.25
C THR A 86 17.21 -11.10 -5.62
N GLY A 87 16.37 -10.55 -6.50
CA GLY A 87 16.03 -11.12 -7.81
C GLY A 87 14.88 -12.12 -7.79
N GLU A 88 14.36 -12.49 -6.61
CA GLU A 88 13.15 -13.30 -6.49
C GLU A 88 11.91 -12.53 -6.95
N TYR A 89 11.04 -13.17 -7.72
CA TYR A 89 9.75 -12.60 -8.13
C TYR A 89 8.69 -12.91 -7.08
N VAL A 90 8.04 -11.88 -6.54
CA VAL A 90 7.10 -12.00 -5.43
C VAL A 90 5.77 -11.32 -5.72
N LEU A 91 4.75 -11.75 -4.99
CA LEU A 91 3.44 -11.14 -4.94
C LEU A 91 3.17 -10.70 -3.50
N VAL A 92 2.82 -9.43 -3.32
CA VAL A 92 2.58 -8.84 -2.00
C VAL A 92 1.16 -8.28 -1.93
N ILE A 93 0.41 -8.73 -0.92
CA ILE A 93 -0.90 -8.17 -0.58
C ILE A 93 -0.82 -7.55 0.80
N GLY A 94 -1.09 -6.25 0.90
CA GLY A 94 -0.94 -5.53 2.17
C GLY A 94 -1.75 -4.25 2.23
N LYS A 95 -1.71 -3.58 3.39
CA LYS A 95 -2.26 -2.23 3.56
C LYS A 95 -1.20 -1.19 3.22
N LEU A 96 -1.58 -0.15 2.50
CA LEU A 96 -0.69 0.99 2.27
C LEU A 96 -0.54 1.80 3.57
N GLY A 97 0.68 1.98 4.02
CA GLY A 97 1.08 2.88 5.09
C GLY A 97 1.88 4.06 4.54
N LEU A 98 1.44 5.28 4.83
CA LEU A 98 2.18 6.49 4.53
C LEU A 98 3.10 6.76 5.72
N ARG A 99 4.41 6.61 5.53
CA ARG A 99 5.36 7.33 6.37
C ARG A 99 5.71 8.61 5.63
N ARG A 100 5.19 9.74 6.11
CA ARG A 100 5.76 11.04 5.74
C ARG A 100 7.20 11.00 6.20
N SER A 101 8.15 11.06 5.29
CA SER A 101 9.50 11.47 5.66
C SER A 101 9.36 12.90 6.16
N SER A 102 9.41 13.10 7.46
CA SER A 102 9.61 14.43 8.05
C SER A 102 11.04 14.84 7.73
N LYS A 103 11.30 15.16 6.46
CA LYS A 103 12.50 15.89 6.09
C LYS A 103 12.22 17.32 6.50
N LYS A 104 12.85 17.74 7.60
CA LYS A 104 12.81 19.10 8.11
C LYS A 104 13.66 19.96 7.17
N ASP A 105 13.14 20.20 5.96
CA ASP A 105 13.72 21.13 5.01
C ASP A 105 13.07 22.49 5.23
N ASP A 106 13.84 23.43 5.79
CA ASP A 106 13.47 24.80 6.16
C ASP A 106 13.28 25.73 4.92
N SER A 107 12.65 25.24 3.86
CA SER A 107 12.38 26.06 2.68
C SER A 107 11.08 25.68 1.98
N LYS A 108 10.22 26.69 1.84
CA LYS A 108 8.90 26.66 1.20
C LYS A 108 8.89 25.85 -0.11
N GLY A 109 8.16 24.74 -0.11
CA GLY A 109 7.67 24.05 -1.29
C GLY A 109 6.82 22.83 -0.88
N PRO A 110 5.66 22.55 -1.52
CA PRO A 110 4.86 21.38 -1.18
C PRO A 110 5.58 20.11 -1.67
N SER A 111 6.47 19.55 -0.85
CA SER A 111 7.10 18.26 -1.11
C SER A 111 6.15 17.13 -0.70
N THR A 112 5.25 16.76 -1.61
CA THR A 112 4.35 15.60 -1.49
C THR A 112 4.95 14.37 -2.17
N ALA A 113 6.24 14.09 -1.98
CA ALA A 113 6.80 12.77 -2.30
C ALA A 113 6.66 11.87 -1.06
N GLY A 114 5.44 11.42 -0.79
CA GLY A 114 5.19 10.44 0.27
C GLY A 114 5.75 9.08 -0.14
N CYS A 115 6.83 8.62 0.52
CA CYS A 115 7.29 7.24 0.36
C CYS A 115 6.21 6.29 0.90
N CYS A 116 5.50 5.62 -0.01
CA CYS A 116 4.50 4.62 0.34
C CYS A 116 5.21 3.37 0.86
N ARG A 117 4.75 2.83 2.00
CA ARG A 117 5.18 1.53 2.51
C ARG A 117 4.02 0.55 2.46
N LEU A 118 4.24 -0.66 1.99
CA LEU A 118 3.24 -1.71 2.03
C LEU A 118 3.40 -2.55 3.29
N VAL A 119 2.37 -2.61 4.13
CA VAL A 119 2.36 -3.47 5.33
C VAL A 119 1.68 -4.79 5.00
N SER A 120 2.46 -5.87 4.91
CA SER A 120 1.95 -7.24 4.81
C SER A 120 1.66 -7.80 6.20
N PHE A 121 0.51 -8.45 6.35
CA PHE A 121 0.15 -9.22 7.55
C PHE A 121 0.70 -10.64 7.45
#